data_AF-A0A2G9TKP8-F1
#
_entry.id   AF-A0A2G9TKP8-F1
#
_cell.length_a   1.000
_cell.length_b   1.000
_cell.length_c   1.000
_cell.angle_alpha   90.00
_cell.angle_beta   90.00
_cell.angle_gamma   90.00
#
_symmetry.space_group_name_H-M   'P 1'
#
loop_
_entity.id
_entity.type
_entity.pdbx_description
1 polymer ?
#
loop_
_entity_poly.entity_id
_entity_poly.type
_entity_poly.pdbx_seq_one_letter_code
_entity_poly.pdbx_strand_id
1 'polypeptide(L)'
;HMIRVSSFNSSATVESQARLNDTKWHLLVLEIDNDEIRLSVDGFNTFTAINETEIPSGKLQLNDDDNGFSGCIRSLIVNDEAVDVQAIGKDVAGIVELIRHFQLA
;
A
#
# COMPACT_ATOMS: atom_id res chain seq x y z
N HIS A 1 2.32 -0.67 15.19
CA HIS A 1 2.31 0.29 14.07
C HIS A 1 1.32 -0.24 13.07
N MET A 2 0.45 0.62 12.56
CA MET A 2 -0.67 0.25 11.71
C MET A 2 -0.46 0.83 10.32
N ILE A 3 -0.78 0.04 9.29
CA ILE A 3 -0.91 0.53 7.93
C ILE A 3 -2.39 0.67 7.65
N ARG A 4 -2.79 1.85 7.19
CA ARG A 4 -4.16 2.15 6.80
C ARG A 4 -4.20 2.36 5.29
N VAL A 5 -5.18 1.76 4.65
CA VAL A 5 -5.55 2.02 3.28
C VAL A 5 -6.96 2.60 3.29
N SER A 6 -7.13 3.76 2.65
CA SER A 6 -8.43 4.41 2.51
C SER A 6 -8.72 4.70 1.05
N SER A 7 -9.92 4.35 0.61
CA SER A 7 -10.58 4.80 -0.62
C SER A 7 -11.68 5.81 -0.28
N PHE A 8 -12.35 6.36 -1.29
CA PHE A 8 -13.37 7.42 -1.17
C PHE A 8 -14.38 7.20 -0.03
N ASN A 9 -14.88 5.96 0.14
CA ASN A 9 -15.93 5.63 1.13
C ASN A 9 -15.58 4.47 2.07
N SER A 10 -14.39 3.86 1.94
CA SER A 10 -14.00 2.67 2.70
C SER A 10 -12.56 2.76 3.17
N SER A 11 -12.25 2.16 4.31
CA SER A 11 -10.86 2.00 4.75
C SER A 11 -10.61 0.64 5.37
N ALA A 12 -9.46 0.05 5.05
CA ALA A 12 -8.91 -1.13 5.69
C ALA A 12 -7.71 -0.71 6.55
N THR A 13 -7.62 -1.25 7.76
CA THR A 13 -6.47 -1.03 8.65
C THR A 13 -5.93 -2.39 9.04
N VAL A 14 -4.62 -2.59 8.82
CA VAL A 14 -3.92 -3.78 9.31
C VAL A 14 -2.92 -3.36 10.37
N GLU A 15 -2.96 -4.06 11.49
CA GLU A 15 -1.93 -3.98 12.51
C GLU A 15 -0.95 -5.13 12.29
N SER A 16 0.30 -4.79 11.98
CA SER A 16 1.36 -5.80 12.09
C SER A 16 1.61 -6.08 13.56
N GLN A 17 1.76 -7.36 13.90
CA GLN A 17 2.25 -7.77 15.22
C GLN A 17 3.70 -7.31 15.45
N ALA A 18 4.45 -7.06 14.36
CA ALA A 18 5.79 -6.51 14.41
C ALA A 18 5.77 -4.97 14.44
N ARG A 19 6.80 -4.38 15.05
CA ARG A 19 7.05 -2.94 14.92
C ARG A 19 7.56 -2.69 13.50
N LEU A 20 6.78 -1.96 12.71
CA LEU A 20 7.17 -1.62 11.33
C LEU A 20 8.28 -0.58 11.24
N ASN A 21 8.38 0.29 12.27
CA ASN A 21 9.53 1.19 12.41
C ASN A 21 10.64 0.50 13.21
N ASP A 22 11.29 -0.48 12.57
CA ASP A 22 12.38 -1.26 13.17
C ASP A 22 13.62 -1.37 12.27
N THR A 23 13.73 -0.53 11.24
CA THR A 23 14.80 -0.52 10.22
C THR A 23 14.91 -1.81 9.39
N LYS A 24 13.93 -2.72 9.45
CA LYS A 24 13.87 -3.89 8.57
C LYS A 24 12.96 -3.65 7.38
N TRP A 25 13.13 -4.51 6.38
CA TRP A 25 12.26 -4.56 5.22
C TRP A 25 10.99 -5.33 5.55
N HIS A 26 9.84 -4.72 5.26
CA HIS A 26 8.51 -5.32 5.40
C HIS A 26 7.84 -5.47 4.05
N LEU A 27 7.14 -6.60 3.83
CA LEU A 27 6.37 -6.84 2.63
C LEU A 27 4.95 -6.30 2.81
N LEU A 28 4.54 -5.39 1.93
CA LEU A 28 3.18 -4.84 1.88
C LEU A 28 2.48 -5.30 0.60
N VAL A 29 1.36 -5.98 0.75
CA VAL A 29 0.50 -6.36 -0.38
C VAL A 29 -0.83 -5.63 -0.24
N LEU A 30 -1.23 -4.91 -1.27
CA LEU A 30 -2.52 -4.26 -1.37
C LEU A 30 -3.20 -4.80 -2.62
N GLU A 31 -4.31 -5.49 -2.45
CA GLU A 31 -5.12 -5.97 -3.55
C GLU A 31 -6.49 -5.30 -3.46
N ILE A 32 -6.99 -4.82 -4.60
CA ILE A 32 -8.36 -4.33 -4.69
C ILE A 32 -9.06 -5.24 -5.69
N ASP A 33 -9.92 -6.09 -5.18
CA ASP A 33 -10.80 -6.96 -5.95
C ASP A 33 -12.20 -6.34 -5.93
N ASN A 34 -13.05 -6.68 -6.89
CA ASN A 34 -14.27 -5.94 -7.27
C ASN A 34 -15.17 -5.48 -6.10
N ASP A 35 -15.21 -6.22 -5.00
CA ASP A 35 -16.02 -5.93 -3.82
C ASP A 35 -15.22 -5.82 -2.51
N GLU A 36 -13.88 -5.89 -2.57
CA GLU A 36 -13.06 -5.81 -1.37
C GLU A 36 -11.65 -5.23 -1.57
N ILE A 37 -11.18 -4.55 -0.53
CA ILE A 37 -9.77 -4.19 -0.37
C ILE A 37 -9.15 -5.21 0.57
N ARG A 38 -8.11 -5.91 0.11
CA ARG A 38 -7.27 -6.80 0.93
C ARG A 38 -5.92 -6.14 1.18
N LEU A 39 -5.48 -6.16 2.43
CA LEU A 39 -4.22 -5.56 2.86
C LEU A 39 -3.42 -6.56 3.69
N SER A 40 -2.16 -6.78 3.32
CA SER A 40 -1.24 -7.68 4.01
C SER A 40 0.05 -6.97 4.39
N VAL A 41 0.51 -7.18 5.62
CA VAL A 41 1.86 -6.79 6.05
C VAL A 41 2.56 -8.00 6.63
N ASP A 42 3.66 -8.44 6.01
CA ASP A 42 4.41 -9.65 6.38
C ASP A 42 3.55 -10.91 6.56
N GLY A 43 2.46 -11.02 5.80
CA GLY A 43 1.52 -12.14 5.88
C GLY A 43 0.41 -11.98 6.92
N PHE A 44 0.39 -10.89 7.70
CA PHE A 44 -0.76 -10.50 8.50
C PHE A 44 -1.77 -9.79 7.62
N ASN A 45 -2.97 -10.35 7.49
CA ASN A 45 -3.96 -9.92 6.51
C ASN A 45 -5.19 -9.29 7.18
N THR A 46 -5.76 -8.29 6.52
CA THR A 46 -7.09 -7.73 6.81
C THR A 46 -7.81 -7.50 5.48
N PHE A 47 -9.13 -7.38 5.52
CA PHE A 47 -9.92 -7.01 4.36
C PHE A 47 -11.11 -6.15 4.78
N THR A 48 -11.64 -5.37 3.84
CA THR A 48 -12.87 -4.60 4.04
C THR A 48 -13.67 -4.59 2.76
N ALA A 49 -15.00 -4.70 2.89
CA ALA A 49 -15.88 -4.62 1.74
C ALA A 49 -15.94 -3.19 1.19
N ILE A 50 -16.05 -3.07 -0.12
CA ILE A 50 -16.28 -1.80 -0.83
C ILE A 50 -17.52 -1.93 -1.72
N ASN A 51 -18.28 -0.85 -1.84
CA ASN A 51 -19.56 -0.84 -2.58
C ASN A 51 -19.42 -0.32 -4.02
N GLU A 52 -18.25 -0.42 -4.64
CA GLU A 52 -17.99 0.17 -5.95
C GLU A 52 -17.49 -0.87 -6.97
N THR A 53 -18.21 -0.99 -8.09
CA THR A 53 -17.83 -1.77 -9.28
C THR A 53 -16.73 -1.11 -10.13
N GLU A 54 -16.36 0.13 -9.82
CA GLU A 54 -15.27 0.84 -10.48
C GLU A 54 -14.29 1.30 -9.41
N ILE A 55 -13.11 0.69 -9.38
CA ILE A 55 -11.97 1.28 -8.68
C ILE A 55 -11.64 2.55 -9.48
N PRO A 56 -11.93 3.76 -8.97
CA PRO A 56 -11.74 4.96 -9.76
C PRO A 56 -10.25 5.05 -10.11
N SER A 57 -9.94 5.55 -11.31
CA SER A 57 -8.57 5.92 -11.70
C SER A 57 -7.92 6.69 -10.54
N GLY A 58 -7.07 5.99 -9.79
CA GLY A 58 -6.67 6.38 -8.45
C GLY A 58 -5.20 6.75 -8.39
N LYS A 59 -4.84 7.49 -7.35
CA LYS A 59 -3.45 7.71 -6.96
C LYS A 59 -3.19 6.91 -5.70
N LEU A 60 -2.18 6.04 -5.72
CA LEU A 60 -1.65 5.52 -4.47
C LEU A 60 -0.74 6.58 -3.85
N GLN A 61 -0.98 6.88 -2.58
CA GLN A 61 -0.10 7.72 -1.78
C GLN A 61 0.49 6.91 -0.64
N LEU A 62 1.81 7.05 -0.45
CA LEU A 62 2.54 6.50 0.68
C LEU A 62 3.00 7.68 1.53
N ASN A 63 2.29 7.93 2.62
CA ASN A 63 2.53 9.07 3.49
C ASN A 63 2.13 8.74 4.93
N ASP A 64 2.74 9.47 5.86
CA ASP A 64 2.14 9.76 7.16
C ASP A 64 1.03 10.82 6.98
N ASP A 65 0.03 10.82 7.87
CA ASP A 65 -1.14 11.71 7.79
C ASP A 65 -0.71 13.20 7.71
N ASP A 66 0.40 13.55 8.36
CA ASP A 66 0.89 14.93 8.47
C ASP A 66 2.26 15.18 7.81
N ASN A 67 3.13 14.17 7.68
CA ASN A 67 4.58 14.40 7.43
C ASN A 67 5.15 13.70 6.18
N GLY A 68 4.31 13.08 5.35
CA GLY A 68 4.81 12.27 4.22
C GLY A 68 5.53 11.01 4.71
N PHE A 69 6.08 10.22 3.78
CA PHE A 69 6.80 9.00 4.15
C PHE A 69 8.32 9.27 4.25
N SER A 70 8.92 8.88 5.38
CA SER A 70 10.37 8.86 5.58
C SER A 70 10.88 7.41 5.67
N GLY A 71 11.70 7.01 4.70
CA GLY A 71 12.30 5.68 4.67
C GLY A 71 12.69 5.25 3.25
N CYS A 72 12.76 3.95 3.02
CA CYS A 72 13.11 3.37 1.72
C CYS A 72 11.96 2.52 1.15
N ILE A 73 11.75 2.63 -0.17
CA ILE A 73 10.85 1.75 -0.96
C ILE A 73 11.72 1.06 -2.01
N ARG A 74 11.46 -0.22 -2.28
CA ARG A 74 12.03 -0.92 -3.43
C ARG A 74 11.00 -1.88 -4.04
N SER A 75 11.33 -2.43 -5.21
CA SER A 75 10.58 -3.49 -5.89
C SER A 75 9.06 -3.27 -5.93
N LEU A 76 8.65 -2.04 -6.28
CA LEU A 76 7.25 -1.69 -6.49
C LEU A 76 6.73 -2.42 -7.74
N ILE A 77 5.61 -3.12 -7.60
CA ILE A 77 4.93 -3.84 -8.67
C ILE A 77 3.46 -3.38 -8.66
N VAL A 78 2.95 -3.04 -9.84
CA VAL A 78 1.63 -2.46 -10.04
C VAL A 78 1.01 -3.22 -11.20
N ASN A 79 -0.09 -3.94 -10.99
CA ASN A 79 -0.73 -4.74 -12.04
C ASN A 79 0.24 -5.69 -12.74
N ASP A 80 0.99 -6.47 -11.95
CA ASP A 80 2.10 -7.34 -12.38
C ASP A 80 3.28 -6.66 -13.11
N GLU A 81 3.29 -5.34 -13.27
CA GLU A 81 4.38 -4.60 -13.90
C GLU A 81 5.34 -4.03 -12.87
N ALA A 82 6.64 -4.30 -13.04
CA ALA A 82 7.68 -3.72 -12.20
C ALA A 82 7.84 -2.23 -12.52
N VAL A 83 7.73 -1.40 -11.48
CA VAL A 83 7.83 0.05 -11.58
C VAL A 83 9.24 0.49 -11.19
N ASP A 84 9.90 1.28 -12.04
CA ASP A 84 11.19 1.89 -11.75
C ASP A 84 11.04 3.06 -10.76
N VAL A 85 11.12 2.73 -9.47
CA VAL A 85 11.00 3.67 -8.35
C VAL A 85 11.92 4.88 -8.46
N GLN A 86 13.09 4.75 -9.10
CA GLN A 86 14.02 5.86 -9.27
C GLN A 86 13.59 6.81 -10.38
N ALA A 87 12.95 6.28 -11.44
CA ALA A 87 12.45 7.07 -12.55
C ALA A 87 11.11 7.78 -12.23
N ILE A 88 10.25 7.15 -11.42
CA ILE A 88 8.91 7.65 -11.03
C ILE A 88 8.92 8.47 -9.74
N GLY A 89 9.92 9.34 -9.56
CA GLY A 89 9.92 10.36 -8.49
C GLY A 89 8.71 11.33 -8.52
N LYS A 90 7.70 11.12 -9.39
CA LYS A 90 6.38 11.76 -9.42
C LYS A 90 5.31 10.83 -10.02
N ASP A 91 4.10 10.90 -9.43
CA ASP A 91 2.79 10.41 -9.90
C ASP A 91 2.81 9.21 -10.86
N VAL A 92 2.62 8.00 -10.34
CA VAL A 92 2.23 6.83 -11.15
C VAL A 92 0.71 6.71 -11.13
N ALA A 93 0.09 6.77 -12.31
CA ALA A 93 -1.33 6.49 -12.47
C ALA A 93 -1.54 4.97 -12.53
N GLY A 94 -2.36 4.41 -11.64
CA GLY A 94 -2.66 2.98 -11.62
C GLY A 94 -3.10 2.45 -10.25
N ILE A 95 -3.61 1.23 -10.25
CA ILE A 95 -3.95 0.47 -9.04
C ILE A 95 -2.70 -0.30 -8.65
N VAL A 96 -2.20 -0.08 -7.43
CA VAL A 96 -0.98 -0.73 -6.97
C VAL A 96 -1.35 -2.05 -6.32
N GLU A 97 -1.00 -3.14 -7.00
CA GLU A 97 -1.22 -4.49 -6.50
C GLU A 97 -0.14 -4.95 -5.50
N LEU A 98 1.04 -4.29 -5.47
CA LEU A 98 2.15 -4.85 -4.70
C LEU A 98 3.34 -3.91 -4.40
N ILE A 99 3.55 -3.56 -3.12
CA ILE A 99 4.80 -2.93 -2.67
C ILE A 99 5.70 -4.01 -2.07
N ARG A 100 6.56 -4.62 -2.90
CA ARG A 100 7.54 -5.57 -2.38
C ARG A 100 8.68 -4.82 -1.71
N HIS A 101 8.57 -4.65 -0.40
CA HIS A 101 9.60 -4.15 0.51
C HIS A 101 9.62 -2.64 0.71
N PHE A 102 9.29 -2.28 1.94
CA PHE A 102 9.39 -0.93 2.48
C PHE A 102 10.10 -0.96 3.83
N GLN A 103 10.84 0.10 4.13
CA GLN A 103 11.55 0.29 5.40
C GLN A 103 11.22 1.69 5.92
N LEU A 104 10.59 1.78 7.10
CA LEU A 104 10.41 3.04 7.83
C LEU A 104 11.76 3.46 8.45
N ALA A 105 12.03 4.78 8.45
CA ALA A 105 13.14 5.40 9.17
C ALA A 105 12.75 5.85 10.59
#